data_AF-A0A7C7PF59-F1
#
_entry.id   AF-A0A7C7PF59-F1
#
_cell.length_a   1.000
_cell.length_b   1.000
_cell.length_c   1.000
_cell.angle_alpha   90.00
_cell.angle_beta   90.00
_cell.angle_gamma   90.00
#
_symmetry.space_group_name_H-M   'P 1'
#
loop_
_entity.id
_entity.type
_entity.pdbx_description
1 polymer ?
#
loop_
_entity_poly.entity_id
_entity_poly.type
_entity_poly.pdbx_seq_one_letter_code
_entity_poly.pdbx_strand_id
1 'polypeptide(L)' 'MKNQNLLGKLLTNWKRDRVPLIQLSHVSKIYDTGSVTVRALDEVTLSIEEGEFVVVLGPSGCGKTTMLNLIGAL' A
#
# COMPACT_ATOMS: atom_id res chain seq x y z
N MET A 1 32.28 29.34 19.78
CA MET A 1 30.83 29.18 20.09
C MET A 1 30.26 28.17 19.11
N LYS A 2 29.63 27.12 19.63
CA LYS A 2 29.27 25.83 18.99
C LYS A 2 28.47 25.98 17.68
N ASN A 3 29.04 25.57 16.54
CA ASN A 3 28.27 25.26 15.33
C ASN A 3 27.85 23.77 15.36
N GLN A 4 26.85 23.46 16.18
CA GLN A 4 26.36 22.09 16.46
C GLN A 4 25.19 21.66 15.56
N ASN A 5 24.88 22.38 14.48
CA ASN A 5 23.59 22.22 13.77
C ASN A 5 23.68 21.53 12.38
N LEU A 6 24.87 21.13 11.92
CA LEU A 6 25.02 20.35 10.67
C LEU A 6 24.87 18.85 10.89
N LEU A 7 25.47 18.32 11.97
CA LEU A 7 25.25 16.94 12.39
C LEU A 7 23.80 16.74 12.82
N GLY A 8 23.17 17.70 13.49
CA GLY A 8 21.74 17.66 13.80
C GLY A 8 20.85 17.57 12.56
N LYS A 9 21.13 18.34 11.50
CA LYS A 9 20.37 18.28 10.23
C LYS A 9 20.61 17.00 9.44
N LEU A 10 21.87 16.53 9.36
CA LEU A 10 22.20 15.19 8.81
C LEU A 10 21.57 14.08 9.65
N LEU A 11 21.41 14.32 10.95
CA LEU A 11 20.80 13.40 11.90
C LEU A 11 19.28 13.58 12.11
N THR A 12 18.60 14.45 11.36
CA THR A 12 17.12 14.57 11.44
C THR A 12 16.44 14.27 10.11
N ASN A 13 17.19 14.24 9.01
CA ASN A 13 16.66 13.92 7.68
C ASN A 13 16.48 12.41 7.40
N TRP A 14 16.73 11.51 8.36
CA TRP A 14 16.49 10.06 8.18
C TRP A 14 15.04 9.63 8.39
N LYS A 15 14.20 10.52 8.96
CA LYS A 15 12.78 10.50 8.61
C LYS A 15 12.67 11.09 7.20
N ARG A 16 13.15 10.34 6.21
CA ARG A 16 12.71 10.51 4.82
C ARG A 16 11.19 10.58 4.87
N ASP A 17 10.60 11.50 4.14
CA ASP A 17 9.25 11.32 3.60
C ASP A 17 9.30 9.98 2.86
N ARG A 18 9.01 8.89 3.56
CA ARG A 18 9.16 7.56 2.99
C ARG A 18 8.01 7.41 2.03
N VAL A 19 8.34 7.35 0.74
CA VAL A 19 7.38 6.88 -0.24
C VAL A 19 7.09 5.43 0.16
N PRO A 20 5.82 5.08 0.43
CA PRO A 20 5.46 3.72 0.78
C PRO A 20 5.95 2.75 -0.30
N LEU A 21 6.44 1.58 0.11
CA LEU A 21 6.93 0.56 -0.81
C LEU A 21 5.82 0.08 -1.75
N ILE A 22 4.60 -0.03 -1.23
CA ILE A 22 3.39 -0.34 -2.01
C ILE A 22 2.33 0.71 -1.68
N GLN A 23 1.74 1.31 -2.71
CA GLN A 23 0.65 2.27 -2.56
C GLN A 23 -0.50 1.95 -3.52
N LEU A 24 -1.68 1.76 -2.97
CA LEU A 24 -2.96 1.78 -3.67
C LEU A 24 -3.69 3.06 -3.30
N SER A 25 -4.20 3.78 -4.29
CA SER A 25 -5.02 4.97 -4.07
C SER A 25 -6.30 4.84 -4.89
N HIS A 26 -7.44 4.75 -4.20
CA HIS A 26 -8.76 4.69 -4.82
C HIS A 26 -8.87 3.59 -5.90
N VAL A 27 -8.33 2.41 -5.61
CA VAL A 27 -8.25 1.33 -6.60
C VAL A 27 -9.55 0.52 -6.59
N SER A 28 -10.24 0.55 -7.72
CA SER A 28 -11.41 -0.26 -8.01
C SER A 28 -11.08 -1.35 -9.04
N LYS A 29 -11.61 -2.55 -8.87
CA LYS A 29 -11.47 -3.65 -9.84
C LYS A 29 -12.80 -4.37 -10.02
N ILE A 30 -13.28 -4.35 -11.26
CA ILE A 30 -14.49 -5.04 -11.67
C ILE A 30 -14.09 -6.18 -12.61
N TYR A 31 -14.62 -7.37 -12.35
CA TYR A 31 -14.62 -8.47 -13.29
C TYR A 31 -15.99 -8.55 -13.93
N ASP A 32 -16.02 -8.53 -15.25
CA ASP A 32 -17.24 -8.64 -16.03
C ASP A 32 -17.09 -9.81 -16.99
N THR A 33 -17.96 -10.81 -16.83
CA THR A 33 -18.03 -11.99 -17.69
C THR A 33 -19.21 -11.94 -18.64
N GLY A 34 -19.89 -10.79 -18.76
CA GLY A 34 -21.12 -10.60 -19.54
C GLY A 34 -22.38 -11.16 -18.86
N SER A 35 -22.27 -12.32 -18.21
CA SER A 35 -23.35 -12.92 -17.42
C SER A 35 -23.42 -12.40 -15.98
N VAL A 36 -22.28 -11.98 -15.42
CA VAL A 36 -22.16 -11.49 -14.05
C VAL A 36 -21.12 -10.38 -14.01
N THR A 37 -21.44 -9.31 -13.28
CA THR A 37 -20.52 -8.25 -12.94
C THR A 37 -20.19 -8.33 -11.45
N VAL A 38 -18.90 -8.52 -11.12
CA VAL A 38 -18.41 -8.57 -9.75
C VAL A 38 -17.44 -7.42 -9.51
N ARG A 39 -17.81 -6.51 -8.60
CA ARG A 39 -16.89 -5.50 -8.07
C ARG A 39 -16.04 -6.16 -6.99
N ALA A 40 -14.85 -6.62 -7.38
CA ALA A 40 -13.94 -7.32 -6.49
C ALA A 40 -13.17 -6.36 -5.57
N LEU A 41 -12.90 -5.14 -6.01
CA LEU A 41 -12.38 -4.05 -5.19
C LEU A 41 -13.20 -2.78 -5.45
N ASP A 42 -13.45 -2.02 -4.40
CA ASP A 42 -14.23 -0.77 -4.43
C ASP A 42 -13.46 0.32 -3.70
N GLU A 43 -12.87 1.25 -4.46
CA GLU A 43 -12.15 2.43 -3.95
C GLU A 43 -11.12 2.15 -2.85
N VAL A 44 -10.39 1.04 -2.97
CA VAL A 44 -9.45 0.59 -1.93
C VAL A 44 -8.21 1.47 -1.92
N THR A 45 -7.87 1.99 -0.74
CA THR A 45 -6.63 2.72 -0.48
C THR A 45 -5.81 1.99 0.58
N LEU A 46 -4.53 1.77 0.32
CA LEU A 46 -3.60 1.04 1.18
C LEU A 46 -2.18 1.56 0.97
N SER A 47 -1.42 1.71 2.05
CA SER A 47 0.02 1.98 2.03
C SER A 47 0.72 0.91 2.85
N ILE A 48 1.79 0.33 2.31
CA ILE A 48 2.66 -0.60 3.02
C ILE A 48 4.08 -0.04 2.96
N GLU A 49 4.68 0.16 4.13
CA GLU A 49 6.03 0.69 4.26
C GLU A 49 7.10 -0.41 4.10
N GLU A 50 8.31 0.01 3.77
CA GLU A 50 9.44 -0.91 3.67
C GLU A 50 9.71 -1.61 5.01
N GLY A 51 9.73 -2.95 4.98
CA GLY A 51 9.97 -3.79 6.15
C GLY A 51 8.73 -4.10 7.00
N GLU A 52 7.55 -3.64 6.60
CA GLU A 52 6.30 -4.04 7.26
C GLU A 52 5.92 -5.48 6.96
N PHE A 53 5.47 -6.20 7.99
CA PHE A 53 4.86 -7.51 7.87
C PHE A 53 3.35 -7.37 7.97
N VAL A 54 2.63 -7.63 6.88
CA VAL A 54 1.19 -7.39 6.76
C VAL A 54 0.44 -8.70 6.56
N VAL A 55 -0.69 -8.85 7.26
CA VAL A 55 -1.63 -9.98 7.09
C VAL A 55 -2.96 -9.45 6.58
N VAL A 56 -3.41 -9.97 5.43
CA VAL A 56 -4.71 -9.61 4.83
C VAL A 56 -5.75 -10.68 5.17
N LEU A 57 -6.75 -10.32 5.99
CA LEU A 57 -7.79 -11.22 6.47
C LEU A 57 -9.17 -10.82 5.95
N GLY A 58 -10.09 -11.78 5.86
CA GLY A 58 -11.49 -11.54 5.51
C GLY A 58 -12.17 -12.77 4.89
N PRO A 59 -13.52 -12.78 4.81
CA PRO A 59 -14.29 -13.89 4.24
C PRO A 59 -13.87 -14.28 2.82
N SER A 60 -14.21 -15.50 2.39
CA SER A 60 -14.00 -15.89 0.99
C SER A 60 -14.76 -14.95 0.04
N GLY A 61 -14.15 -14.58 -1.09
CA GLY A 61 -14.76 -13.68 -2.08
C GLY A 61 -14.66 -12.17 -1.80
N CYS A 62 -14.10 -11.73 -0.67
CA CYS A 62 -14.03 -10.29 -0.34
C CYS A 62 -12.92 -9.50 -1.07
N GLY A 63 -12.30 -10.06 -2.12
CA GLY A 63 -11.32 -9.34 -2.95
C GLY A 63 -9.84 -9.46 -2.57
N LYS A 64 -9.47 -10.24 -1.52
CA LYS A 64 -8.07 -10.38 -1.07
C LYS A 64 -7.10 -10.79 -2.18
N THR A 65 -7.39 -11.92 -2.85
CA THR A 65 -6.55 -12.40 -3.95
C THR A 65 -6.53 -11.41 -5.12
N THR A 66 -7.65 -10.74 -5.41
CA THR A 66 -7.67 -9.66 -6.40
C THR A 66 -6.72 -8.53 -6.04
N MET A 67 -6.73 -8.07 -4.79
CA MET A 67 -5.79 -7.05 -4.31
C MET A 67 -4.33 -7.52 -4.38
N LEU A 68 -4.06 -8.75 -3.93
CA LEU A 68 -2.71 -9.33 -3.96
C LEU A 68 -2.15 -9.50 -5.38
N ASN A 69 -2.98 -9.93 -6.33
CA ASN A 69 -2.59 -10.02 -7.75
C ASN A 69 -2.27 -8.63 -8.31
N LEU A 70 -3.04 -7.59 -7.95
CA LEU A 70 -2.79 -6.23 -8.44
C LEU A 70 -1.47 -5.64 -7.94
N ILE A 71 -1.08 -5.94 -6.70
CA ILE A 71 0.21 -5.50 -6.14
C ILE A 71 1.39 -6.41 -6.53
N GLY A 72 1.16 -7.43 -7.37
CA GLY A 72 2.21 -8.35 -7.83
C GLY A 72 2.69 -9.34 -6.76
N ALA A 73 1.87 -9.60 -5.74
CA ALA A 73 2.19 -10.53 -4.65
C ALA A 73 1.73 -11.98 -4.92
N LEU A 74 1.02 -12.23 -6.03
CA LEU A 74 0.48 -13.52 -6.47
C LEU A 74 0.39 -13.61 -7.99
#